data_AF-A0A8J5KAA3-F1
#
_entry.id   AF-A0A8J5KAA3-F1
#
_cell.length_a   1.000
_cell.length_b   1.000
_cell.length_c   1.000
_cell.angle_alpha   90.00
_cell.angle_beta   90.00
_cell.angle_gamma   90.00
#
_symmetry.space_group_name_H-M   'P 1'
#
loop_
_entity.id
_entity.type
_entity.pdbx_description
1 polymer ?
#
loop_
_entity_poly.entity_id
_entity_poly.type
_entity_poly.pdbx_seq_one_letter_code
_entity_poly.pdbx_strand_id
1 'polypeptide(L)'
;MGSTASGWTTAAGRDSWEVDISGVFMNLDSLRHTVVEPTVPLYADSQVLFYLKPSSQADISGFRFSRKSRDEMADERKSSEDPVWTSWLWSLATFLAQSSPWLPRGPGLRTVAGMWLVISLVVSTVYKSNLKAMMILPKMRLPFTNLEELLETDILCHIAGSTLIHHTIMEAKPGSLFFRLQKQMVVHNDMAKLIVDGLAGKYAGLSSKYGLMSVLHYLFLQTRSCKIFTGTDTYLAAMPFSLVVPRGSPIKAKADTILSRLKESGIITYLLNEKIRYGIECLKRNTEPANSGSSLRPLELRDFYGVFAVYGGGIVLAILVFCMEMRIAIYRPRY
;
A
#
# COMPACT_ATOMS: atom_id res chain seq x y z
N MET A 1 -25.91 14.96 -48.56
CA MET A 1 -24.70 14.13 -48.73
C MET A 1 -24.43 13.45 -47.41
N GLY A 2 -24.83 12.17 -47.32
CA GLY A 2 -24.73 11.39 -46.09
C GLY A 2 -23.29 10.98 -45.82
N SER A 3 -22.78 11.31 -44.64
CA SER A 3 -21.58 10.69 -44.12
C SER A 3 -21.97 9.29 -43.62
N THR A 4 -21.63 8.29 -44.40
CA THR A 4 -21.61 6.90 -43.99
C THR A 4 -20.74 6.77 -42.72
N ALA A 5 -21.36 6.33 -41.63
CA ALA A 5 -20.66 6.02 -40.39
C ALA A 5 -19.70 4.87 -40.66
N SER A 6 -18.42 5.19 -40.81
CA SER A 6 -17.37 4.22 -41.07
C SER A 6 -16.97 3.54 -39.76
N GLY A 7 -17.22 2.23 -39.70
CA GLY A 7 -16.34 1.27 -39.02
C GLY A 7 -16.42 1.21 -37.50
N TRP A 8 -17.51 0.72 -36.95
CA TRP A 8 -17.51 0.20 -35.58
C TRP A 8 -16.83 -1.18 -35.56
N THR A 9 -15.75 -1.33 -34.79
CA THR A 9 -14.85 -2.48 -34.94
C THR A 9 -15.18 -3.66 -34.02
N THR A 10 -15.95 -3.50 -32.94
CA THR A 10 -16.19 -4.60 -32.00
C THR A 10 -17.57 -4.54 -31.32
N ALA A 11 -18.31 -5.65 -31.45
CA ALA A 11 -19.61 -6.00 -30.86
C ALA A 11 -20.85 -5.14 -31.17
N ALA A 12 -20.73 -3.81 -31.36
CA ALA A 12 -21.89 -2.92 -31.45
C ALA A 12 -22.15 -2.29 -32.83
N GLY A 13 -21.29 -2.47 -33.83
CA GLY A 13 -21.57 -1.89 -35.16
C GLY A 13 -21.05 -2.68 -36.34
N ARG A 14 -21.33 -3.98 -36.30
CA ARG A 14 -21.53 -4.70 -37.55
C ARG A 14 -22.93 -4.33 -38.02
N ASP A 15 -23.03 -3.45 -39.02
CA ASP A 15 -24.33 -3.00 -39.61
C ASP A 15 -25.16 -4.17 -40.18
N SER A 16 -24.56 -5.34 -40.33
CA SER A 16 -25.22 -6.63 -40.49
C SER A 16 -25.40 -7.28 -39.13
N TRP A 17 -26.62 -7.21 -38.59
CA TRP A 17 -27.01 -7.87 -37.34
C TRP A 17 -26.96 -9.41 -37.48
N GLU A 18 -25.77 -10.00 -37.37
CA GLU A 18 -25.58 -11.46 -37.27
C GLU A 18 -25.96 -12.03 -35.89
N VAL A 19 -26.20 -11.16 -34.90
CA VAL A 19 -26.39 -11.56 -33.51
C VAL A 19 -27.62 -10.87 -32.92
N ASP A 20 -28.53 -11.67 -32.33
CA ASP A 20 -29.80 -11.19 -31.80
C ASP A 20 -29.69 -10.48 -30.44
N ILE A 21 -28.65 -10.78 -29.64
CA ILE A 21 -28.39 -10.20 -28.31
C ILE A 21 -26.88 -10.15 -28.05
N SER A 22 -26.38 -9.09 -27.42
CA SER A 22 -24.98 -9.04 -26.98
C SER A 22 -24.68 -10.10 -25.91
N GLY A 23 -23.61 -10.88 -26.08
CA GLY A 23 -23.14 -11.82 -25.05
C GLY A 23 -22.36 -11.18 -23.90
N VAL A 24 -22.15 -9.86 -23.97
CA VAL A 24 -21.35 -9.08 -23.02
C VAL A 24 -22.20 -7.90 -22.55
N PHE A 25 -22.10 -7.59 -21.26
CA PHE A 25 -22.70 -6.38 -20.71
C PHE A 25 -21.91 -5.17 -21.16
N MET A 26 -22.59 -4.17 -21.69
CA MET A 26 -21.97 -2.95 -22.18
C MET A 26 -22.64 -1.75 -21.54
N ASN A 27 -21.83 -0.73 -21.32
CA ASN A 27 -22.32 0.62 -21.12
C ASN A 27 -22.70 1.21 -22.49
N LEU A 28 -23.74 2.04 -22.52
CA LEU A 28 -24.11 2.78 -23.72
C LEU A 28 -23.79 4.25 -23.55
N ASP A 29 -23.18 4.81 -24.59
CA ASP A 29 -22.99 6.24 -24.75
C ASP A 29 -24.10 6.82 -25.62
N SER A 30 -24.24 8.14 -25.61
CA SER A 30 -25.24 8.87 -26.40
C SER A 30 -25.25 8.46 -27.88
N LEU A 31 -24.07 8.22 -28.46
CA LEU A 31 -23.93 7.74 -29.84
C LEU A 31 -24.46 6.32 -30.04
N ARG A 32 -24.18 5.41 -29.10
CA ARG A 32 -24.61 3.99 -29.21
C ARG A 32 -26.12 3.85 -29.03
N HIS A 33 -26.75 4.68 -28.19
CA HIS A 33 -28.21 4.72 -28.03
C HIS A 33 -28.99 4.97 -29.34
N THR A 34 -28.35 5.52 -30.37
CA THR A 34 -29.00 5.77 -31.67
C THR A 34 -29.15 4.51 -32.52
N VAL A 35 -28.25 3.54 -32.34
CA VAL A 35 -28.17 2.31 -33.15
C VAL A 35 -28.81 1.13 -32.41
N VAL A 36 -28.62 1.08 -31.09
CA VAL A 36 -28.96 -0.10 -30.28
C VAL A 36 -29.82 0.26 -29.07
N GLU A 37 -30.61 -0.70 -28.59
CA GLU A 37 -31.45 -0.54 -27.41
C GLU A 37 -30.90 -1.32 -26.21
N PRO A 38 -30.72 -0.67 -25.05
CA PRO A 38 -30.35 -1.36 -23.83
C PRO A 38 -31.54 -2.08 -23.20
N THR A 39 -31.24 -3.20 -22.56
CA THR A 39 -32.11 -3.89 -21.60
C THR A 39 -32.03 -3.26 -20.21
N VAL A 40 -32.78 -3.79 -19.26
CA VAL A 40 -32.72 -3.38 -17.85
C VAL A 40 -31.26 -3.41 -17.33
N PRO A 41 -30.78 -2.33 -16.70
CA PRO A 41 -29.41 -2.24 -16.22
C PRO A 41 -29.19 -3.20 -15.06
N LEU A 42 -28.15 -4.04 -15.15
CA LEU A 42 -27.91 -5.11 -14.19
C LEU A 42 -27.06 -4.64 -13.02
N TYR A 43 -25.98 -3.92 -13.31
CA TYR A 43 -25.12 -3.30 -12.32
C TYR A 43 -24.61 -1.96 -12.87
N ALA A 44 -24.22 -1.06 -11.98
CA ALA A 44 -23.57 0.19 -12.36
C ALA A 44 -22.10 0.12 -11.96
N ASP A 45 -21.23 0.57 -12.85
CA ASP A 45 -19.79 0.58 -12.62
C ASP A 45 -19.27 2.02 -12.60
N SER A 46 -18.46 2.33 -11.60
CA SER A 46 -17.79 3.61 -11.44
C SER A 46 -16.33 3.46 -11.87
N GLN A 47 -15.74 4.54 -12.37
CA GLN A 47 -14.32 4.53 -12.68
C GLN A 47 -13.50 4.95 -11.47
N VAL A 48 -12.39 4.24 -11.26
CA VAL A 48 -11.48 4.45 -10.15
C VAL A 48 -10.07 4.60 -10.68
N LEU A 49 -9.36 5.57 -10.10
CA LEU A 49 -7.94 5.70 -10.31
C LEU A 49 -7.23 4.62 -9.48
N PHE A 50 -6.33 3.87 -10.10
CA PHE A 50 -5.53 2.86 -9.43
C PHE A 50 -4.04 3.09 -9.68
N TYR A 51 -3.21 2.62 -8.77
CA TYR A 51 -1.77 2.68 -8.89
C TYR A 51 -1.12 1.59 -8.05
N LEU A 52 0.13 1.25 -8.37
CA LEU A 52 0.86 0.26 -7.59
C LEU A 52 1.50 0.88 -6.37
N LYS A 53 1.53 0.11 -5.29
CA LYS A 53 2.23 0.46 -4.07
C LYS A 53 3.67 0.84 -4.40
N PRO A 54 4.12 2.09 -4.16
CA PRO A 54 5.54 2.35 -4.14
C PRO A 54 6.13 1.49 -3.03
N SER A 55 7.12 0.66 -3.35
CA SER A 55 7.92 0.02 -2.33
C SER A 55 8.61 1.15 -1.56
N SER A 56 8.09 1.47 -0.36
CA SER A 56 8.84 2.25 0.61
C SER A 56 10.07 1.43 0.95
N GLN A 57 11.16 1.74 0.27
CA GLN A 57 12.50 1.39 0.69
C GLN A 57 12.72 2.30 1.90
N ALA A 58 12.42 1.80 3.09
CA ALA A 58 12.84 2.47 4.31
C ALA A 58 14.37 2.52 4.26
N ASP A 59 14.87 3.72 3.98
CA ASP A 59 16.27 4.04 3.78
C ASP A 59 17.00 3.83 5.11
N ILE A 60 17.76 2.75 5.22
CA ILE A 60 18.63 2.50 6.37
C ILE A 60 19.89 3.34 6.15
N SER A 61 19.74 4.66 6.27
CA SER A 61 20.88 5.57 6.29
C SER A 61 21.43 5.61 7.72
N GLY A 62 22.64 5.06 7.85
CA GLY A 62 23.33 4.86 9.12
C GLY A 62 23.59 6.16 9.87
N PHE A 63 23.11 6.22 11.11
CA PHE A 63 23.57 7.19 12.09
C PHE A 63 25.00 6.82 12.54
N ARG A 64 25.99 7.51 11.98
CA ARG A 64 27.38 7.46 12.44
C ARG A 64 27.55 8.45 13.58
N PHE A 65 27.52 7.98 14.82
CA PHE A 65 27.90 8.79 15.98
C PHE A 65 29.43 8.89 16.05
N SER A 66 29.95 10.06 15.71
CA SER A 66 31.32 10.46 16.04
C SER A 66 31.35 10.87 17.51
N ARG A 67 32.06 10.10 18.33
CA ARG A 67 32.31 10.43 19.75
C ARG A 67 33.74 10.93 19.86
N LYS A 68 33.93 12.19 20.24
CA LYS A 68 35.22 12.66 20.76
C LYS A 68 35.02 13.32 22.12
N SER A 69 35.89 12.86 23.02
CA SER A 69 36.13 13.11 24.43
C SER A 69 35.94 14.53 24.94
N ARG A 70 35.49 14.63 26.20
CA ARG A 70 35.76 15.76 27.08
C ARG A 70 36.33 15.22 28.39
N ASP A 71 37.41 15.84 28.83
CA ASP A 71 38.31 15.43 29.90
C ASP A 71 37.76 15.67 31.32
N GLU A 72 38.22 14.79 32.20
CA GLU A 72 38.56 14.86 33.64
C GLU A 72 37.96 15.93 34.57
N MET A 73 37.45 15.47 35.73
CA MET A 73 38.01 15.89 37.04
C MET A 73 37.58 15.02 38.23
N ALA A 74 38.53 14.90 39.16
CA ALA A 74 38.45 14.66 40.60
C ALA A 74 38.53 13.22 41.16
N ASP A 75 39.55 13.10 42.01
CA ASP A 75 40.14 12.00 42.78
C ASP A 75 39.35 11.69 44.06
N GLU A 76 39.32 10.41 44.48
CA GLU A 76 39.71 9.97 45.84
C GLU A 76 39.75 8.42 45.96
N ARG A 77 40.88 7.92 46.52
CA ARG A 77 41.27 6.53 46.89
C ARG A 77 40.35 5.88 47.96
N LYS A 78 40.27 4.56 48.23
CA LYS A 78 40.72 3.26 47.65
C LYS A 78 40.15 2.12 48.54
N SER A 79 39.51 1.08 47.98
CA SER A 79 39.53 -0.32 48.49
C SER A 79 38.90 -1.31 47.49
N SER A 80 39.72 -2.26 47.01
CA SER A 80 39.45 -3.52 46.27
C SER A 80 38.21 -3.63 45.36
N GLU A 81 38.46 -3.81 44.06
CA GLU A 81 37.59 -3.69 42.86
C GLU A 81 37.30 -2.23 42.49
N ASP A 82 37.66 -1.81 41.27
CA ASP A 82 37.64 -0.41 40.85
C ASP A 82 36.23 0.21 41.04
N PRO A 83 36.03 1.11 42.02
CA PRO A 83 34.70 1.56 42.44
C PRO A 83 33.97 2.38 41.36
N VAL A 84 34.74 2.95 40.42
CA VAL A 84 34.23 3.68 39.25
C VAL A 84 33.61 2.71 38.24
N TRP A 85 34.24 1.55 38.03
CA TRP A 85 33.76 0.55 37.07
C TRP A 85 32.45 -0.10 37.55
N THR A 86 32.38 -0.44 38.83
CA THR A 86 31.16 -1.03 39.43
C THR A 86 29.99 -0.03 39.43
N SER A 87 30.26 1.24 39.73
CA SER A 87 29.26 2.31 39.67
C SER A 87 28.75 2.59 38.25
N TRP A 88 29.66 2.58 37.27
CA TRP A 88 29.32 2.74 35.85
C TRP A 88 28.48 1.57 35.32
N LEU A 89 28.89 0.33 35.63
CA LEU A 89 28.14 -0.87 35.27
C LEU A 89 26.75 -0.90 35.92
N TRP A 90 26.63 -0.52 37.19
CA TRP A 90 25.35 -0.44 37.88
C TRP A 90 24.41 0.60 37.23
N SER A 91 24.95 1.76 36.85
CA SER A 91 24.19 2.83 36.19
C SER A 91 23.70 2.41 34.81
N LEU A 92 24.52 1.68 34.04
CA LEU A 92 24.13 1.11 32.75
C LEU A 92 23.13 -0.04 32.88
N ALA A 93 23.33 -0.94 33.85
CA ALA A 93 22.44 -2.06 34.10
C ALA A 93 21.03 -1.60 34.49
N THR A 94 20.94 -0.62 35.39
CA THR A 94 19.67 0.00 35.79
C THR A 94 18.97 0.71 34.62
N PHE A 95 19.73 1.38 33.74
CA PHE A 95 19.18 1.98 32.52
C PHE A 95 18.65 0.94 31.52
N LEU A 96 19.36 -0.18 31.37
CA LEU A 96 18.96 -1.30 30.50
C LEU A 96 17.90 -2.22 31.14
N ALA A 97 17.39 -1.88 32.33
CA ALA A 97 16.47 -2.69 33.12
C ALA A 97 16.99 -4.12 33.39
N GLN A 98 18.31 -4.27 33.54
CA GLN A 98 18.96 -5.50 33.97
C GLN A 98 19.09 -5.53 35.49
N SER A 99 18.85 -6.69 36.10
CA SER A 99 19.05 -6.88 37.54
C SER A 99 20.54 -6.88 37.87
N SER A 100 20.97 -6.00 38.77
CA SER A 100 22.32 -6.02 39.34
C SER A 100 22.25 -6.47 40.81
N PRO A 101 23.10 -7.40 41.26
CA PRO A 101 23.10 -7.91 42.64
C PRO A 101 23.67 -6.90 43.67
N TRP A 102 24.23 -5.78 43.20
CA TRP A 102 24.89 -4.79 44.05
C TRP A 102 24.00 -3.56 44.26
N LEU A 103 23.87 -3.12 45.52
CA LEU A 103 23.09 -1.94 45.88
C LEU A 103 23.98 -0.89 46.54
N PRO A 104 23.87 0.40 46.16
CA PRO A 104 24.64 1.47 46.79
C PRO A 104 24.41 1.53 48.33
N ARG A 105 25.52 1.49 49.07
CA ARG A 105 25.54 1.57 50.54
C ARG A 105 25.78 3.02 50.98
N GLY A 106 24.73 3.70 51.40
CA GLY A 106 24.79 5.07 51.95
C GLY A 106 23.48 5.85 51.72
N PRO A 107 23.00 6.66 52.68
CA PRO A 107 21.72 7.35 52.56
C PRO A 107 21.68 8.36 51.41
N GLY A 108 22.76 9.12 51.18
CA GLY A 108 22.85 10.07 50.05
C GLY A 108 23.00 9.39 48.68
N LEU A 109 23.66 8.23 48.61
CA LEU A 109 23.80 7.49 47.35
C LEU A 109 22.48 6.80 46.97
N ARG A 110 21.65 6.44 47.95
CA ARG A 110 20.30 5.89 47.72
C ARG A 110 19.33 6.91 47.13
N THR A 111 19.40 8.19 47.53
CA THR A 111 18.54 9.24 46.95
C THR A 111 18.93 9.53 45.51
N VAL A 112 20.23 9.62 45.20
CA VAL A 112 20.75 9.77 43.83
C VAL A 112 20.40 8.56 42.96
N ALA A 113 20.54 7.34 43.49
CA ALA A 113 20.09 6.11 42.84
C ALA A 113 18.59 6.12 42.54
N GLY A 114 17.76 6.56 43.49
CA GLY A 114 16.32 6.72 43.30
C GLY A 114 15.98 7.71 42.18
N MET A 115 16.66 8.87 42.16
CA MET A 115 16.51 9.86 41.09
C MET A 115 16.91 9.28 39.71
N TRP A 116 18.03 8.54 39.66
CA TRP A 116 18.49 7.87 38.44
C TRP A 116 17.51 6.82 37.92
N LEU A 117 16.88 6.05 38.82
CA LEU A 117 15.85 5.08 38.48
C LEU A 117 14.63 5.75 37.84
N VAL A 118 14.19 6.89 38.39
CA VAL A 118 13.08 7.67 37.82
C VAL A 118 13.44 8.18 36.41
N ILE A 119 14.64 8.73 36.24
CA ILE A 119 15.11 9.20 34.93
C ILE A 119 15.15 8.05 33.91
N SER A 120 15.72 6.91 34.30
CA SER A 120 15.82 5.72 33.45
C SER A 120 14.45 5.17 33.06
N LEU A 121 13.50 5.18 33.99
CA LEU A 121 12.10 4.79 33.74
C LEU A 121 11.43 5.73 32.74
N VAL A 122 11.57 7.05 32.91
CA VAL A 122 10.99 8.05 32.01
C VAL A 122 11.57 7.91 30.60
N VAL A 123 12.89 7.81 30.45
CA VAL A 123 13.52 7.66 29.13
C VAL A 123 13.06 6.35 28.45
N SER A 124 13.03 5.24 29.18
CA SER A 124 12.59 3.95 28.65
C SER A 124 11.12 3.94 28.22
N THR A 125 10.25 4.58 28.98
CA THR A 125 8.81 4.68 28.67
C THR A 125 8.55 5.57 27.47
N VAL A 126 9.25 6.71 27.34
CA VAL A 126 9.17 7.59 26.16
C VAL A 126 9.67 6.87 24.92
N TYR A 127 10.82 6.19 24.99
CA TYR A 127 11.34 5.40 23.86
C TYR A 127 10.34 4.33 23.41
N LYS A 128 9.81 3.52 24.34
CA LYS A 128 8.81 2.48 24.05
C LYS A 128 7.53 3.08 23.45
N SER A 129 7.09 4.23 23.93
CA SER A 129 5.88 4.92 23.44
C SER A 129 6.07 5.46 22.03
N ASN A 130 7.21 6.07 21.73
CA ASN A 130 7.54 6.55 20.38
C ASN A 130 7.66 5.39 19.39
N LEU A 131 8.33 4.30 19.79
CA LEU A 131 8.43 3.09 18.97
C LEU A 131 7.04 2.50 18.69
N LYS A 132 6.20 2.39 19.73
CA LYS A 132 4.81 1.92 19.60
C LYS A 132 4.03 2.81 18.64
N ALA A 133 4.12 4.13 18.78
CA ALA A 133 3.44 5.11 17.92
C ALA A 133 3.80 4.94 16.43
N MET A 134 5.08 4.75 16.11
CA MET A 134 5.53 4.49 14.73
C MET A 134 5.01 3.15 14.19
N MET A 135 4.88 2.15 15.05
CA MET A 135 4.43 0.81 14.67
C MET A 135 2.91 0.74 14.44
N ILE A 136 2.12 1.49 15.21
CA ILE A 136 0.65 1.48 15.08
C ILE A 136 0.14 2.32 13.90
N LEU A 137 0.85 3.37 13.51
CA LEU A 137 0.51 4.21 12.35
C LEU A 137 1.68 4.20 11.36
N PRO A 138 1.83 3.14 10.55
CA PRO A 138 2.70 3.22 9.39
C PRO A 138 2.14 4.31 8.46
N LYS A 139 2.76 5.50 8.48
CA LYS A 139 2.42 6.61 7.57
C LYS A 139 2.81 6.20 6.15
N MET A 140 1.93 5.47 5.46
CA MET A 140 2.05 5.30 4.02
C MET A 140 1.63 6.62 3.38
N ARG A 141 2.63 7.43 2.98
CA ARG A 141 2.38 8.58 2.12
C ARG A 141 2.06 8.06 0.74
N LEU A 142 0.79 8.09 0.37
CA LEU A 142 0.36 7.83 -0.99
C LEU A 142 0.92 8.97 -1.87
N PRO A 143 1.46 8.68 -3.06
CA PRO A 143 2.04 9.72 -3.92
C PRO A 143 1.00 10.73 -4.41
N PHE A 144 -0.27 10.30 -4.51
CA PHE A 144 -1.43 11.11 -4.83
C PHE A 144 -2.68 10.38 -4.32
N THR A 145 -3.67 11.14 -3.92
CA THR A 145 -5.02 10.68 -3.56
C THR A 145 -6.01 11.03 -4.66
N ASN A 146 -5.77 12.14 -5.34
CA ASN A 146 -6.66 12.71 -6.33
C ASN A 146 -6.05 12.72 -7.74
N LEU A 147 -6.93 12.75 -8.75
CA LEU A 147 -6.54 12.91 -10.15
C LEU A 147 -5.80 14.24 -10.36
N GLU A 148 -6.16 15.30 -9.64
CA GLU A 148 -5.47 16.59 -9.70
C GLU A 148 -4.02 16.49 -9.20
N GLU A 149 -3.80 15.83 -8.06
CA GLU A 149 -2.46 15.57 -7.52
C GLU A 149 -1.64 14.69 -8.47
N LEU A 150 -2.28 13.70 -9.13
CA LEU A 150 -1.61 12.90 -10.16
C LEU A 150 -1.09 13.78 -11.31
N LEU A 151 -1.88 14.77 -11.76
CA LEU A 151 -1.49 15.67 -12.84
C LEU A 151 -0.34 16.62 -12.48
N GLU A 152 -0.05 16.80 -11.18
CA GLU A 152 1.12 17.54 -10.70
C GLU A 152 2.37 16.66 -10.64
N THR A 153 2.21 15.34 -10.66
CA THR A 153 3.32 14.39 -10.71
C THR A 153 3.72 14.05 -12.15
N ASP A 154 4.99 13.68 -12.36
CA ASP A 154 5.50 13.18 -13.66
C ASP A 154 5.14 11.68 -13.91
N ILE A 155 4.09 11.18 -13.27
CA ILE A 155 3.68 9.77 -13.37
C ILE A 155 2.75 9.60 -14.57
N LEU A 156 3.10 8.69 -15.47
CA LEU A 156 2.28 8.38 -16.64
C LEU A 156 1.01 7.64 -16.23
N CYS A 157 -0.12 8.04 -16.83
CA CYS A 157 -1.43 7.42 -16.64
C CYS A 157 -1.73 6.46 -17.79
N HIS A 158 -1.87 5.18 -17.47
CA HIS A 158 -2.09 4.12 -18.43
C HIS A 158 -3.57 3.80 -18.57
N ILE A 159 -4.06 3.85 -19.80
CA ILE A 159 -5.48 3.67 -20.11
C ILE A 159 -5.61 2.65 -21.23
N ALA A 160 -6.62 1.80 -21.13
CA ALA A 160 -6.94 0.84 -22.18
C ALA A 160 -7.55 1.56 -23.40
N GLY A 161 -7.01 1.27 -24.58
CA GLY A 161 -7.48 1.78 -25.86
C GLY A 161 -8.92 1.36 -26.15
N SER A 162 -9.62 2.18 -26.95
CA SER A 162 -11.01 1.94 -27.37
C SER A 162 -12.04 1.75 -26.24
N THR A 163 -11.69 2.13 -25.01
CA THR A 163 -12.63 2.17 -23.90
C THR A 163 -13.40 3.49 -23.88
N LEU A 164 -14.55 3.51 -23.20
CA LEU A 164 -15.31 4.75 -22.97
C LEU A 164 -14.42 5.86 -22.41
N ILE A 165 -13.55 5.52 -21.46
CA ILE A 165 -12.62 6.45 -20.81
C ILE A 165 -11.76 7.16 -21.84
N HIS A 166 -11.17 6.36 -22.73
CA HIS A 166 -10.33 6.88 -23.79
C HIS A 166 -11.10 7.85 -24.70
N HIS A 167 -12.34 7.53 -25.07
CA HIS A 167 -13.21 8.44 -25.84
C HIS A 167 -13.55 9.72 -25.05
N THR A 168 -13.93 9.61 -23.78
CA THR A 168 -14.26 10.77 -22.93
C THR A 168 -13.08 11.71 -22.71
N ILE A 169 -11.85 11.18 -22.64
CA ILE A 169 -10.62 11.97 -22.51
C ILE A 169 -10.30 12.67 -23.82
N MET A 170 -10.48 11.99 -24.96
CA MET A 170 -10.23 12.57 -26.28
C MET A 170 -11.24 13.65 -26.65
N GLU A 171 -12.50 13.53 -26.21
CA GLU A 171 -13.57 14.50 -26.44
C GLU A 171 -13.64 15.60 -25.36
N ALA A 172 -12.70 15.59 -24.40
CA ALA A 172 -12.72 16.53 -23.28
C ALA A 172 -12.49 17.98 -23.74
N LYS A 173 -13.25 18.91 -23.13
CA LYS A 173 -13.13 20.35 -23.42
C LYS A 173 -11.73 20.89 -23.05
N PRO A 174 -11.18 21.84 -23.84
CA PRO A 174 -9.90 22.48 -23.52
C PRO A 174 -9.99 23.17 -22.15
N GLY A 175 -9.06 22.84 -21.24
CA GLY A 175 -9.01 23.36 -19.88
C GLY A 175 -9.63 22.45 -18.79
N SER A 176 -10.27 21.34 -19.16
CA SER A 176 -10.73 20.34 -18.19
C SER A 176 -9.60 19.46 -17.66
N LEU A 177 -9.82 18.80 -16.51
CA LEU A 177 -8.86 17.85 -15.93
C LEU A 177 -8.48 16.72 -16.89
N PHE A 178 -9.46 16.18 -17.63
CA PHE A 178 -9.24 15.14 -18.63
C PHE A 178 -8.41 15.62 -19.82
N PHE A 179 -8.56 16.88 -20.24
CA PHE A 179 -7.72 17.46 -21.27
C PHE A 179 -6.24 17.57 -20.83
N ARG A 180 -5.99 17.90 -19.56
CA ARG A 180 -4.62 17.88 -19.01
C ARG A 180 -4.06 16.45 -18.95
N LEU A 181 -4.89 15.48 -18.57
CA LEU A 181 -4.53 14.07 -18.50
C LEU A 181 -4.08 13.50 -19.84
N GLN A 182 -4.62 14.01 -20.95
CA GLN A 182 -4.25 13.59 -22.30
C GLN A 182 -2.72 13.69 -22.55
N LYS A 183 -2.04 14.69 -21.97
CA LYS A 183 -0.58 14.87 -22.13
C LYS A 183 0.25 13.82 -21.40
N GLN A 184 -0.29 13.22 -20.34
CA GLN A 184 0.37 12.20 -19.51
C GLN A 184 -0.22 10.80 -19.75
N MET A 185 -1.11 10.65 -20.75
CA MET A 185 -1.80 9.39 -21.03
C MET A 185 -0.97 8.49 -21.96
N VAL A 186 -0.85 7.22 -21.58
CA VAL A 186 -0.31 6.15 -22.42
C VAL A 186 -1.44 5.17 -22.73
N VAL A 187 -1.74 5.00 -24.01
CA VAL A 187 -2.82 4.11 -24.47
C VAL A 187 -2.25 2.73 -24.78
N HIS A 188 -2.84 1.72 -24.13
CA HIS A 188 -2.52 0.32 -24.36
C HIS A 188 -3.69 -0.39 -25.04
N ASN A 189 -3.47 -0.94 -26.23
CA ASN A 189 -4.50 -1.72 -26.95
C ASN A 189 -4.70 -3.12 -26.37
N ASP A 190 -3.73 -3.62 -25.60
CA ASP A 190 -3.75 -4.95 -25.00
C ASP A 190 -3.82 -4.85 -23.47
N MET A 191 -4.89 -5.40 -22.89
CA MET A 191 -5.10 -5.45 -21.44
C MET A 191 -4.04 -6.29 -20.73
N ALA A 192 -3.51 -7.34 -21.39
CA ALA A 192 -2.47 -8.17 -20.78
C ALA A 192 -1.18 -7.38 -20.60
N LYS A 193 -0.80 -6.59 -21.62
CA LYS A 193 0.37 -5.69 -21.53
C LYS A 193 0.16 -4.59 -20.49
N LEU A 194 -1.03 -4.01 -20.42
CA LEU A 194 -1.37 -3.03 -19.39
C LEU A 194 -1.16 -3.59 -17.96
N ILE A 195 -1.54 -4.86 -17.75
CA ILE A 195 -1.37 -5.52 -16.45
C ILE A 195 0.10 -5.84 -16.17
N VAL A 196 0.84 -6.37 -17.16
CA VAL A 196 2.26 -6.71 -17.01
C VAL A 196 3.11 -5.47 -16.79
N ASP A 197 2.91 -4.44 -17.61
CA ASP A 197 3.59 -3.16 -17.47
C ASP A 197 3.20 -2.50 -16.15
N GLY A 198 1.91 -2.54 -15.79
CA GLY A 198 1.44 -2.15 -14.46
C GLY A 198 2.26 -2.81 -13.36
N LEU A 199 2.40 -4.13 -13.37
CA LEU A 199 3.19 -4.88 -12.39
C LEU A 199 4.69 -4.54 -12.41
N ALA A 200 5.25 -4.10 -13.55
CA ALA A 200 6.65 -3.71 -13.70
C ALA A 200 7.01 -2.40 -12.95
N GLY A 201 5.98 -1.62 -12.58
CA GLY A 201 6.08 -0.59 -11.55
C GLY A 201 6.33 0.82 -12.06
N LYS A 202 5.57 1.76 -11.47
CA LYS A 202 5.49 3.23 -11.69
C LYS A 202 4.37 3.72 -12.62
N TYR A 203 3.23 3.05 -12.62
CA TYR A 203 2.11 3.46 -13.46
C TYR A 203 0.83 3.68 -12.65
N ALA A 204 0.23 4.85 -12.84
CA ALA A 204 -1.15 5.10 -12.47
C ALA A 204 -2.04 4.67 -13.64
N GLY A 205 -3.28 4.30 -13.41
CA GLY A 205 -4.22 3.97 -14.48
C GLY A 205 -5.65 4.28 -14.09
N LEU A 206 -6.47 4.61 -15.08
CA LEU A 206 -7.90 4.81 -14.89
C LEU A 206 -8.63 3.62 -15.50
N SER A 207 -9.38 2.88 -14.68
CA SER A 207 -10.16 1.72 -15.12
C SER A 207 -11.48 1.65 -14.38
N SER A 208 -12.38 0.79 -14.85
CA SER A 208 -13.64 0.53 -14.17
C SER A 208 -13.38 -0.24 -12.87
N LYS A 209 -14.18 0.00 -11.84
CA LYS A 209 -14.00 -0.60 -10.52
C LYS A 209 -14.15 -2.11 -10.56
N TYR A 210 -15.19 -2.62 -11.23
CA TYR A 210 -15.36 -4.07 -11.38
C TYR A 210 -14.31 -4.70 -12.30
N GLY A 211 -13.87 -4.00 -13.34
CA GLY A 211 -12.76 -4.43 -14.19
C GLY A 211 -11.44 -4.52 -13.42
N LEU A 212 -11.19 -3.58 -12.51
CA LEU A 212 -10.02 -3.64 -11.63
C LEU A 212 -10.13 -4.77 -10.60
N MET A 213 -11.30 -4.98 -10.01
CA MET A 213 -11.52 -6.09 -9.07
C MET A 213 -11.30 -7.45 -9.72
N SER A 214 -11.71 -7.63 -10.98
CA SER A 214 -11.49 -8.89 -11.70
C SER A 214 -10.01 -9.12 -12.01
N VAL A 215 -9.28 -8.08 -12.43
CA VAL A 215 -7.82 -8.13 -12.62
C VAL A 215 -7.13 -8.45 -11.29
N LEU A 216 -7.52 -7.81 -10.19
CA LEU A 216 -6.95 -8.03 -8.87
C LEU A 216 -7.22 -9.44 -8.35
N HIS A 217 -8.41 -9.98 -8.62
CA HIS A 217 -8.74 -11.37 -8.31
C HIS A 217 -7.80 -12.34 -9.05
N TYR A 218 -7.61 -12.15 -10.36
CA TYR A 218 -6.68 -12.96 -11.15
C TYR A 218 -5.24 -12.86 -10.65
N LEU A 219 -4.75 -11.65 -10.39
CA LEU A 219 -3.41 -11.41 -9.85
C LEU A 219 -3.21 -12.02 -8.47
N PHE A 220 -4.24 -12.00 -7.63
CA PHE A 220 -4.20 -12.64 -6.32
C PHE A 220 -4.09 -14.16 -6.43
N LEU A 221 -4.81 -14.78 -7.36
CA LEU A 221 -4.71 -16.23 -7.60
C LEU A 221 -3.29 -16.63 -8.03
N GLN A 222 -2.63 -15.80 -8.84
CA GLN A 222 -1.28 -16.10 -9.36
C GLN A 222 -0.15 -15.74 -8.38
N THR A 223 -0.22 -14.58 -7.74
CA THR A 223 0.90 -14.02 -6.93
C THR A 223 0.67 -14.10 -5.43
N ARG A 224 -0.56 -14.39 -4.97
CA ARG A 224 -1.00 -14.33 -3.56
C ARG A 224 -0.75 -12.98 -2.89
N SER A 225 -0.63 -11.89 -3.67
CA SER A 225 -0.29 -10.56 -3.15
C SER A 225 -1.21 -9.46 -3.70
N CYS A 226 -1.68 -8.56 -2.83
CA CYS A 226 -2.49 -7.41 -3.21
C CYS A 226 -1.59 -6.15 -3.27
N LYS A 227 -1.08 -5.81 -4.45
CA LYS A 227 -0.13 -4.67 -4.61
C LYS A 227 -0.75 -3.40 -5.21
N ILE A 228 -2.02 -3.45 -5.61
CA ILE A 228 -2.72 -2.35 -6.28
C ILE A 228 -3.58 -1.59 -5.28
N PHE A 229 -3.39 -0.28 -5.23
CA PHE A 229 -4.19 0.66 -4.44
C PHE A 229 -5.11 1.45 -5.37
N THR A 230 -6.23 1.91 -4.82
CA THR A 230 -7.18 2.75 -5.55
C THR A 230 -7.40 4.05 -4.80
N GLY A 231 -7.60 5.14 -5.54
CA GLY A 231 -8.16 6.36 -4.99
C GLY A 231 -9.56 6.11 -4.42
N THR A 232 -9.93 6.88 -3.40
CA THR A 232 -11.27 6.87 -2.81
C THR A 232 -12.30 7.50 -3.73
N ASP A 233 -11.84 8.36 -4.64
CA ASP A 233 -12.69 9.23 -5.43
C ASP A 233 -13.07 8.57 -6.76
N THR A 234 -14.36 8.68 -7.10
CA THR A 234 -14.90 8.28 -8.38
C THR A 234 -15.05 9.52 -9.25
N TYR A 235 -14.33 9.58 -10.38
CA TYR A 235 -14.28 10.78 -11.22
C TYR A 235 -15.39 10.85 -12.27
N LEU A 236 -15.95 9.69 -12.65
CA LEU A 236 -17.10 9.61 -13.54
C LEU A 236 -18.30 9.02 -12.80
N ALA A 237 -19.49 9.50 -13.17
CA ALA A 237 -20.75 8.94 -12.70
C ALA A 237 -20.81 7.43 -12.96
N ALA A 238 -21.42 6.69 -12.04
CA ALA A 238 -21.57 5.24 -12.20
C ALA A 238 -22.43 4.95 -13.44
N MET A 239 -21.83 4.31 -14.43
CA MET A 239 -22.48 4.01 -15.70
C MET A 239 -23.16 2.64 -15.61
N PRO A 240 -24.43 2.52 -16.02
CA PRO A 240 -25.13 1.25 -16.02
C PRO A 240 -24.60 0.33 -17.12
N PHE A 241 -24.38 -0.93 -16.76
CA PHE A 241 -24.09 -2.02 -17.68
C PHE A 241 -25.36 -2.82 -17.95
N SER A 242 -25.66 -3.01 -19.23
CA SER A 242 -26.86 -3.71 -19.70
C SER A 242 -26.52 -4.63 -20.87
N LEU A 243 -27.39 -5.60 -21.16
CA LEU A 243 -27.34 -6.31 -22.43
C LEU A 243 -27.95 -5.42 -23.52
N VAL A 244 -27.42 -5.56 -24.72
CA VAL A 244 -27.79 -4.73 -25.86
C VAL A 244 -28.52 -5.59 -26.87
N VAL A 245 -29.64 -5.08 -27.38
CA VAL A 245 -30.44 -5.72 -28.42
C VAL A 245 -30.62 -4.77 -29.62
N PRO A 246 -30.87 -5.33 -30.83
CA PRO A 246 -31.27 -4.54 -31.98
C PRO A 246 -32.54 -3.73 -31.67
N ARG A 247 -32.64 -2.53 -32.25
CA ARG A 247 -33.84 -1.69 -32.13
C ARG A 247 -35.08 -2.43 -32.64
N GLY A 248 -36.17 -2.36 -31.88
CA GLY A 248 -37.43 -3.00 -32.24
C GLY A 248 -37.46 -4.54 -32.10
N SER A 249 -36.44 -5.16 -31.48
CA SER A 249 -36.43 -6.61 -31.28
C SER A 249 -37.56 -7.08 -30.35
N PRO A 250 -38.34 -8.11 -30.73
CA PRO A 250 -39.42 -8.65 -29.89
C PRO A 250 -38.90 -9.39 -28.65
N ILE A 251 -37.59 -9.72 -28.61
CA ILE A 251 -36.98 -10.47 -27.52
C ILE A 251 -36.76 -9.59 -26.29
N LYS A 252 -36.64 -8.26 -26.47
CA LYS A 252 -36.38 -7.29 -25.41
C LYS A 252 -37.34 -7.41 -24.24
N ALA A 253 -38.65 -7.43 -24.51
CA ALA A 253 -39.67 -7.46 -23.45
C ALA A 253 -39.57 -8.73 -22.58
N LYS A 254 -39.28 -9.88 -23.20
CA LYS A 254 -39.08 -11.14 -22.47
C LYS A 254 -37.77 -11.12 -21.68
N ALA A 255 -36.69 -10.62 -22.30
CA ALA A 255 -35.38 -10.50 -21.65
C ALA A 255 -35.43 -9.56 -20.44
N ASP A 256 -36.03 -8.38 -20.57
CA ASP A 256 -36.16 -7.40 -19.49
C ASP A 256 -36.95 -7.96 -18.30
N THR A 257 -38.00 -8.73 -18.56
CA THR A 257 -38.78 -9.40 -17.50
C THR A 257 -37.91 -10.40 -16.72
N ILE A 258 -37.12 -11.22 -17.41
CA ILE A 258 -36.25 -12.22 -16.79
C ILE A 258 -35.10 -11.55 -16.04
N LEU A 259 -34.42 -10.59 -16.68
CA LEU A 259 -33.29 -9.85 -16.10
C LEU A 259 -33.71 -9.06 -14.86
N SER A 260 -34.90 -8.45 -14.87
CA SER A 260 -35.45 -7.77 -13.69
C SER A 260 -35.64 -8.74 -12.53
N ARG A 261 -36.24 -9.91 -12.76
CA ARG A 261 -36.41 -10.93 -11.71
C ARG A 261 -35.08 -11.44 -11.17
N LEU A 262 -34.08 -11.64 -12.03
CA LEU A 262 -32.74 -12.06 -11.63
C LEU A 262 -32.01 -10.98 -10.82
N LYS A 263 -32.24 -9.71 -11.14
CA LYS A 263 -31.72 -8.56 -10.39
C LYS A 263 -32.41 -8.41 -9.04
N GLU A 264 -33.74 -8.46 -9.02
CA GLU A 264 -34.57 -8.35 -7.81
C GLU A 264 -34.31 -9.48 -6.81
N SER A 265 -34.09 -10.70 -7.30
CA SER A 265 -33.70 -11.85 -6.47
C SER A 265 -32.27 -11.77 -5.93
N GLY A 266 -31.44 -10.83 -6.40
CA GLY A 266 -30.05 -10.69 -5.97
C GLY A 266 -29.09 -11.77 -6.50
N ILE A 267 -29.53 -12.63 -7.42
CA ILE A 267 -28.70 -13.71 -7.97
C ILE A 267 -27.49 -13.14 -8.72
N ILE A 268 -27.71 -12.06 -9.48
CA ILE A 268 -26.65 -11.43 -10.28
C ILE A 268 -25.54 -10.85 -9.38
N THR A 269 -25.92 -10.17 -8.30
CA THR A 269 -24.96 -9.59 -7.36
C THR A 269 -24.21 -10.67 -6.58
N TYR A 270 -24.90 -11.75 -6.20
CA TYR A 270 -24.29 -12.92 -5.59
C TYR A 270 -23.24 -13.56 -6.49
N LEU A 271 -23.61 -13.90 -7.74
CA LEU A 271 -22.69 -14.53 -8.70
C LEU A 271 -21.50 -13.64 -9.05
N LEU A 272 -21.74 -12.33 -9.20
CA LEU A 272 -20.67 -11.36 -9.43
C LEU A 272 -19.68 -11.36 -8.27
N ASN A 273 -20.17 -11.19 -7.04
CA ASN A 273 -19.33 -11.14 -5.84
C ASN A 273 -18.58 -12.46 -5.60
N GLU A 274 -19.19 -13.61 -5.90
CA GLU A 274 -18.54 -14.90 -5.81
C GLU A 274 -17.37 -15.01 -6.79
N LYS A 275 -17.55 -14.58 -8.04
CA LYS A 275 -16.50 -14.61 -9.07
C LYS A 275 -15.33 -13.68 -8.78
N ILE A 276 -15.55 -12.53 -8.14
CA ILE A 276 -14.49 -11.55 -7.84
C ILE A 276 -14.14 -11.46 -6.35
N ARG A 277 -14.48 -12.49 -5.56
CA ARG A 277 -14.36 -12.49 -4.09
C ARG A 277 -13.01 -12.00 -3.56
N TYR A 278 -11.91 -12.57 -4.05
CA TYR A 278 -10.56 -12.17 -3.62
C TYR A 278 -10.17 -10.75 -4.07
N GLY A 279 -10.70 -10.28 -5.21
CA GLY A 279 -10.49 -8.91 -5.67
C GLY A 279 -11.16 -7.90 -4.75
N ILE A 280 -12.39 -8.19 -4.30
CA ILE A 280 -13.11 -7.36 -3.32
C ILE A 280 -12.33 -7.30 -2.00
N GLU A 281 -11.83 -8.43 -1.51
CA GLU A 281 -11.09 -8.50 -0.25
C GLU A 281 -9.75 -7.75 -0.32
N CYS A 282 -9.01 -7.89 -1.43
CA CYS A 282 -7.80 -7.10 -1.67
C CYS A 282 -8.11 -5.60 -1.73
N LEU A 283 -9.20 -5.20 -2.38
CA LEU A 283 -9.57 -3.79 -2.48
C LEU A 283 -9.94 -3.23 -1.12
N LYS A 284 -10.79 -3.93 -0.35
CA LYS A 284 -11.21 -3.52 1.00
C LYS A 284 -10.01 -3.26 1.92
N ARG A 285 -8.98 -4.10 1.84
CA ARG A 285 -7.73 -3.93 2.60
C ARG A 285 -6.92 -2.68 2.21
N ASN A 286 -7.12 -2.17 0.99
CA ASN A 286 -6.32 -1.10 0.40
C ASN A 286 -7.08 0.25 0.28
N THR A 287 -8.42 0.25 0.18
CA THR A 287 -9.26 1.46 0.16
C THR A 287 -9.53 2.04 1.54
N GLU A 288 -9.45 1.22 2.59
CA GLU A 288 -9.42 1.79 3.92
C GLU A 288 -8.03 2.42 4.08
N PRO A 289 -7.89 3.77 4.15
CA PRO A 289 -6.75 4.32 4.85
C PRO A 289 -6.70 3.62 6.21
N ALA A 290 -5.53 3.55 6.83
CA ALA A 290 -5.33 2.95 8.15
C ALA A 290 -6.14 3.59 9.31
N ASN A 291 -7.29 4.21 9.02
CA ASN A 291 -8.18 4.99 9.87
C ASN A 291 -9.53 4.33 10.18
N SER A 292 -9.92 3.18 9.60
CA SER A 292 -11.24 2.60 9.93
C SER A 292 -11.25 1.08 10.01
N GLY A 293 -10.54 0.51 11.00
CA GLY A 293 -10.82 -0.86 11.45
C GLY A 293 -9.61 -1.76 11.67
N SER A 294 -8.74 -1.39 12.61
CA SER A 294 -8.10 -2.33 13.54
C SER A 294 -7.72 -3.72 13.00
N SER A 295 -6.78 -3.78 12.07
CA SER A 295 -5.83 -4.90 12.05
C SER A 295 -4.43 -4.31 12.09
N LEU A 296 -3.92 -4.14 13.32
CA LEU A 296 -2.49 -3.88 13.50
C LEU A 296 -1.77 -4.98 12.71
N ARG A 297 -0.91 -4.59 11.76
CA ARG A 297 -0.07 -5.55 11.03
C ARG A 297 0.66 -6.40 12.08
N PRO A 298 0.48 -7.74 12.08
CA PRO A 298 1.24 -8.58 12.98
C PRO A 298 2.72 -8.40 12.65
N LEU A 299 3.56 -8.22 13.67
CA LEU A 299 4.99 -8.03 13.48
C LEU A 299 5.55 -9.31 12.85
N GLU A 300 6.19 -9.17 11.70
CA GLU A 300 6.84 -10.28 11.03
C GLU A 300 8.26 -10.43 11.56
N LEU A 301 8.84 -11.63 11.44
CA LEU A 301 10.24 -11.89 11.82
C LEU A 301 11.22 -10.92 11.12
N ARG A 302 10.86 -10.47 9.92
CA ARG A 302 11.61 -9.49 9.13
C ARG A 302 11.75 -8.13 9.84
N ASP A 303 10.75 -7.73 10.63
CA ASP A 303 10.77 -6.46 11.36
C ASP A 303 11.79 -6.50 12.53
N PHE A 304 12.20 -7.71 12.96
CA PHE A 304 13.20 -7.93 14.02
C PHE A 304 14.64 -8.12 13.51
N TYR A 305 14.89 -8.11 12.18
CA TYR A 305 16.22 -8.35 11.63
C TYR A 305 17.27 -7.36 12.15
N GLY A 306 16.91 -6.08 12.30
CA GLY A 306 17.80 -5.07 12.89
C GLY A 306 18.18 -5.37 14.34
N VAL A 307 17.23 -5.85 15.15
CA VAL A 307 17.48 -6.21 16.56
C VAL A 307 18.41 -7.42 16.64
N PHE A 308 18.17 -8.44 15.80
CA PHE A 308 19.04 -9.61 15.72
C PHE A 308 20.46 -9.27 15.22
N ALA A 309 20.58 -8.35 14.25
CA ALA A 309 21.87 -7.90 13.75
C ALA A 309 22.70 -7.17 14.84
N VAL A 310 22.07 -6.31 15.63
CA VAL A 310 22.74 -5.62 16.76
C VAL A 310 23.16 -6.63 17.83
N TYR A 311 22.29 -7.57 18.19
CA TYR A 311 22.61 -8.62 19.16
C TYR A 311 23.78 -9.50 18.69
N GLY A 312 23.73 -9.98 17.44
CA GLY A 312 24.81 -10.77 16.85
C GLY A 312 26.13 -10.00 16.77
N GLY A 313 26.09 -8.73 16.36
CA GLY A 313 27.26 -7.85 16.35
C GLY A 313 27.85 -7.66 17.75
N GLY A 314 27.01 -7.54 18.78
CA GLY A 314 27.43 -7.47 20.18
C GLY A 314 28.17 -8.73 20.66
N ILE A 315 27.69 -9.92 20.29
CA ILE A 315 28.36 -11.19 20.61
C ILE A 315 29.73 -11.26 19.94
N VAL A 316 29.81 -10.91 18.64
CA VAL A 316 31.09 -10.92 17.92
C VAL A 316 32.08 -9.96 18.56
N LEU A 317 31.64 -8.74 18.91
CA LEU A 317 32.49 -7.77 19.60
C LEU A 317 32.95 -8.30 20.96
N ALA A 318 32.07 -8.93 21.74
CA ALA A 318 32.43 -9.52 23.04
C ALA A 318 33.48 -10.63 22.90
N ILE A 319 33.36 -11.50 21.90
CA ILE A 319 34.36 -12.53 21.60
C ILE A 319 35.70 -11.89 21.20
N LEU A 320 35.68 -10.83 20.39
CA LEU A 320 36.90 -10.12 20.01
C LEU A 320 37.60 -9.48 21.21
N VAL A 321 36.85 -8.82 22.10
CA VAL A 321 37.38 -8.23 23.34
C VAL A 321 37.96 -9.32 24.24
N PHE A 322 37.26 -10.45 24.41
CA PHE A 322 37.76 -11.58 25.19
C PHE A 322 39.06 -12.15 24.60
N CYS A 323 39.14 -12.34 23.28
CA CYS A 323 40.36 -12.77 22.61
C CYS A 323 41.52 -11.79 22.79
N MET A 324 41.25 -10.48 22.73
CA MET A 324 42.25 -9.44 22.97
C MET A 324 42.74 -9.45 24.42
N GLU A 325 41.84 -9.57 25.39
CA GLU A 325 42.17 -9.67 26.81
C GLU A 325 43.04 -10.90 27.08
N MET A 326 42.68 -12.06 26.52
CA MET A 326 43.48 -13.29 26.61
C MET A 326 44.88 -13.11 26.01
N ARG A 327 45.00 -12.44 24.86
CA ARG A 327 46.31 -12.13 24.27
C ARG A 327 47.12 -11.22 25.18
N ILE A 328 46.54 -10.15 25.69
CA ILE A 328 47.20 -9.21 26.60
C ILE A 328 47.63 -9.91 27.90
N ALA A 329 46.78 -10.78 28.45
CA ALA A 329 47.07 -11.55 29.64
C ALA A 329 48.25 -12.53 29.44
N ILE A 330 48.39 -13.11 28.24
CA ILE A 330 49.51 -13.98 27.88
C ILE A 330 50.81 -13.19 27.70
N TYR A 331 50.75 -11.98 27.11
CA TYR A 331 51.93 -11.16 26.82
C TYR A 331 52.40 -10.27 27.98
N ARG A 332 51.65 -10.18 29.09
CA ARG A 332 52.07 -9.45 30.30
C ARG A 332 52.81 -10.42 31.24
N PRO A 333 54.16 -10.46 31.24
CA PRO A 333 54.89 -11.28 32.19
C PRO A 333 54.57 -10.82 33.62
N ARG A 334 54.11 -11.75 34.46
CA ARG A 334 54.05 -11.56 35.92
C ARG A 334 55.50 -11.37 36.41
N TYR A 335 55.84 -10.15 36.81
CA TYR A 335 56.97 -9.86 37.69
C TYR A 335 56.43 -9.48 39.06
#